data_AF-Q2CJV0-F1
#
_entry.id   AF-Q2CJV0-F1
#
_cell.length_a   1.000
_cell.length_b   1.000
_cell.length_c   1.000
_cell.angle_alpha   90.00
_cell.angle_beta   90.00
_cell.angle_gamma   90.00
#
_symmetry.space_group_name_H-M   'P 1'
#
loop_
_entity.id
_entity.type
_entity.pdbx_description
1 polymer ?
#
loop_
_entity_poly.entity_id
_entity_poly.type
_entity_poly.pdbx_seq_one_letter_code
_entity_poly.pdbx_strand_id
1 'polypeptide(L)'
;MWLLIAFIAVPLIEIALFIQVGGWIGLGPTLVIVVVTAILGTWLVRSQGAAELGRLKRSLNELNDPTEPLAHGAMILFSGALLLTPGFFTDAIGFLLLVPGFRRRVMAQVRARMSAHASFTYGQRGADPFAQGPGGPRRPSDRVIDADYEEVTPPRKPSEGPSGWTRH
;
A
#
# COMPACT_ATOMS: atom_id res chain seq x y z
N MET A 1 -23.67 -2.42 -1.14
CA MET A 1 -24.33 -2.69 -2.43
C MET A 1 -23.38 -2.65 -3.63
N TRP A 2 -22.54 -1.61 -3.77
CA TRP A 2 -21.66 -1.44 -4.95
C TRP A 2 -20.75 -2.64 -5.29
N LEU A 3 -20.18 -3.29 -4.27
CA LEU A 3 -19.34 -4.49 -4.48
C LEU A 3 -20.13 -5.66 -5.08
N LEU A 4 -21.37 -5.86 -4.66
CA LEU A 4 -22.24 -6.92 -5.20
C LEU A 4 -22.59 -6.63 -6.67
N ILE A 5 -22.85 -5.36 -7.00
CA ILE A 5 -23.09 -4.94 -8.39
C ILE A 5 -21.86 -5.22 -9.25
N ALA A 6 -20.66 -4.84 -8.78
CA ALA A 6 -19.42 -5.10 -9.51
C ALA A 6 -19.15 -6.61 -9.68
N PHE A 7 -19.37 -7.39 -8.62
CA PHE A 7 -19.19 -8.84 -8.64
C PHE A 7 -20.09 -9.55 -9.66
N ILE A 8 -21.31 -9.04 -9.89
CA ILE A 8 -22.23 -9.58 -10.92
C ILE A 8 -21.90 -9.00 -12.30
N ALA A 9 -21.65 -7.69 -12.38
CA ALA A 9 -21.44 -6.99 -13.64
C ALA A 9 -20.17 -7.44 -14.36
N VAL A 10 -19.06 -7.65 -13.64
CA VAL A 10 -17.77 -8.02 -14.24
C VAL A 10 -17.88 -9.35 -15.01
N PRO A 11 -18.31 -10.48 -14.42
CA PRO A 11 -18.51 -11.73 -15.16
C PRO A 11 -19.51 -11.59 -16.32
N LEU A 12 -20.56 -10.77 -16.18
CA LEU A 12 -21.54 -10.58 -17.25
C LEU A 12 -20.92 -9.87 -18.46
N ILE A 13 -20.10 -8.85 -18.22
CA ILE A 13 -19.32 -8.15 -19.25
C ILE A 13 -18.32 -9.11 -19.90
N GLU A 14 -17.65 -9.97 -19.11
CA GLU A 14 -16.72 -10.97 -19.64
C GLU A 14 -17.40 -11.95 -20.60
N ILE A 15 -18.54 -12.50 -20.20
CA ILE A 15 -19.29 -13.44 -21.05
C ILE A 15 -19.75 -12.75 -22.33
N ALA A 16 -20.24 -11.51 -22.24
CA ALA A 16 -20.65 -10.74 -23.42
C ALA A 16 -19.47 -10.49 -24.38
N LEU A 17 -18.30 -10.12 -23.86
CA LEU A 17 -17.09 -9.92 -24.67
C LEU A 17 -16.59 -11.23 -25.27
N PHE A 18 -16.62 -12.32 -24.52
CA PHE A 18 -16.21 -13.63 -25.01
C PHE A 18 -17.09 -14.10 -26.18
N ILE A 19 -18.41 -13.90 -26.08
CA ILE A 19 -19.35 -14.19 -27.18
C ILE A 19 -19.11 -13.26 -28.37
N GLN A 20 -18.89 -11.96 -28.14
CA GLN A 20 -18.67 -11.00 -29.22
C GLN A 20 -17.39 -11.29 -30.00
N VAL A 21 -16.27 -11.49 -29.31
CA VAL A 21 -14.97 -11.83 -29.91
C VAL A 21 -15.03 -13.23 -30.53
N GLY A 22 -15.60 -14.20 -29.81
CA GLY A 22 -15.80 -15.55 -30.30
C GLY A 22 -16.67 -15.62 -31.56
N GLY A 23 -17.63 -14.71 -31.72
CA GLY A 23 -18.43 -14.58 -32.93
C GLY A 23 -17.64 -13.99 -34.12
N TRP A 24 -16.59 -13.21 -33.87
CA TRP A 24 -15.77 -12.59 -34.92
C TRP A 24 -14.64 -13.50 -35.42
N ILE A 25 -13.96 -14.19 -34.51
CA ILE A 25 -12.75 -14.97 -34.84
C ILE A 25 -12.89 -16.48 -34.54
N GLY A 26 -14.00 -16.91 -33.96
CA GLY A 26 -14.23 -18.28 -33.53
C GLY A 26 -13.76 -18.58 -32.10
N LEU A 27 -14.34 -19.61 -31.49
CA LEU A 27 -14.09 -19.97 -30.09
C LEU A 27 -12.65 -20.48 -29.85
N GLY A 28 -12.09 -21.26 -30.78
CA GLY A 28 -10.72 -21.80 -30.65
C GLY A 28 -9.66 -20.69 -30.52
N PRO A 29 -9.55 -19.76 -31.49
CA PRO A 29 -8.64 -18.63 -31.39
C PRO A 29 -8.89 -17.74 -30.16
N THR A 30 -10.15 -17.53 -29.78
CA THR A 30 -10.53 -16.76 -28.58
C THR A 30 -9.95 -17.39 -27.31
N LEU A 31 -10.07 -18.70 -27.14
CA LEU A 31 -9.47 -19.41 -25.99
C LEU A 31 -7.94 -19.33 -25.98
N VAL A 32 -7.30 -19.43 -27.15
CA VAL A 32 -5.83 -19.30 -27.25
C VAL A 32 -5.39 -17.91 -26.79
N ILE A 33 -6.10 -16.84 -27.18
CA ILE A 33 -5.81 -15.48 -26.74
C ILE A 33 -5.92 -15.37 -25.22
N VAL A 34 -6.98 -15.90 -24.60
CA VAL A 34 -7.18 -15.91 -23.15
C VAL A 34 -6.05 -16.65 -22.42
N VAL A 35 -5.60 -17.79 -22.95
CA VAL A 35 -4.47 -18.52 -22.36
C VAL A 35 -3.16 -17.75 -22.50
N VAL A 36 -2.89 -17.17 -23.68
CA VAL A 36 -1.68 -16.39 -23.94
C VAL A 36 -1.62 -15.16 -23.04
N THR A 37 -2.74 -14.45 -22.89
CA THR A 37 -2.85 -13.28 -22.00
C THR A 37 -2.67 -13.67 -20.53
N ALA A 38 -3.24 -14.78 -20.08
CA ALA A 38 -3.00 -15.30 -18.72
C ALA A 38 -1.51 -15.58 -18.45
N ILE A 39 -0.82 -16.21 -19.40
CA ILE A 39 0.62 -16.51 -19.32
C ILE A 39 1.44 -15.21 -19.29
N LEU A 40 1.17 -14.29 -20.22
CA LEU A 40 1.85 -13.00 -20.30
C LEU A 40 1.64 -12.17 -19.03
N GLY A 41 0.40 -12.13 -18.53
CA GLY A 41 0.04 -11.46 -17.29
C GLY A 41 0.81 -12.01 -16.09
N THR A 42 0.79 -13.33 -15.91
CA THR A 42 1.52 -14.01 -14.84
C THR A 42 3.03 -13.75 -14.91
N TRP A 43 3.61 -13.81 -16.11
CA TRP A 43 5.03 -13.53 -16.33
C TRP A 43 5.38 -12.08 -15.99
N LEU A 44 4.53 -11.13 -16.38
CA LEU A 44 4.74 -9.71 -16.12
C LEU A 44 4.57 -9.36 -14.63
N VAL A 45 3.60 -9.97 -13.94
CA VAL A 45 3.43 -9.85 -12.49
C VAL A 45 4.65 -10.42 -11.76
N ARG A 46 5.15 -11.59 -12.16
CA ARG A 46 6.31 -12.22 -11.54
C ARG A 46 7.59 -11.39 -11.71
N SER A 47 7.82 -10.85 -12.91
CA SER A 47 8.99 -10.03 -13.20
C SER A 47 8.97 -8.67 -12.47
N GLN A 48 7.84 -7.96 -12.51
CA GLN A 48 7.72 -6.65 -11.85
C GLN A 48 7.57 -6.77 -10.33
N GLY A 49 6.83 -7.78 -9.86
CA GLY A 49 6.56 -8.00 -8.43
C GLY A 49 7.82 -8.30 -7.64
N ALA A 50 8.73 -9.13 -8.17
CA ALA A 50 10.01 -9.39 -7.53
C ALA A 50 10.87 -8.12 -7.39
N ALA A 51 10.87 -7.26 -8.42
CA ALA A 51 11.61 -6.01 -8.40
C ALA A 51 11.06 -5.02 -7.36
N GLU A 52 9.73 -4.84 -7.27
CA GLU A 52 9.13 -3.95 -6.26
C GLU A 52 9.29 -4.50 -4.84
N LEU A 53 9.23 -5.82 -4.65
CA LEU A 53 9.47 -6.43 -3.34
C LEU A 53 10.91 -6.18 -2.88
N GLY A 54 11.89 -6.23 -3.79
CA GLY A 54 13.26 -5.86 -3.51
C GLY A 54 13.41 -4.39 -3.11
N ARG A 55 12.71 -3.47 -3.80
CA ARG A 55 12.69 -2.04 -3.46
C ARG A 55 12.04 -1.79 -2.10
N LEU A 56 10.92 -2.44 -1.81
CA LEU A 56 10.26 -2.34 -0.51
C LEU A 56 11.19 -2.80 0.62
N LYS A 57 11.84 -3.96 0.47
CA LYS A 57 12.83 -4.46 1.45
C LYS A 57 13.97 -3.46 1.65
N ARG A 58 14.48 -2.86 0.57
CA ARG A 58 15.54 -1.85 0.62
C ARG A 58 15.10 -0.59 1.35
N SER A 59 13.92 -0.05 1.03
CA SER A 59 13.38 1.13 1.71
C SER A 59 13.19 0.90 3.22
N LEU A 60 12.73 -0.28 3.62
CA LEU A 60 12.61 -0.64 5.03
C LEU A 60 13.98 -0.74 5.73
N ASN A 61 14.98 -1.33 5.08
CA ASN A 61 16.33 -1.44 5.63
C ASN A 61 17.05 -0.09 5.75
N GLU A 62 16.76 0.83 4.83
CA GLU A 62 17.35 2.18 4.80
C GLU A 62 16.55 3.20 5.62
N LEU A 63 15.49 2.79 6.34
CA LEU A 63 14.54 3.66 7.05
C LEU A 63 13.93 4.77 6.15
N ASN A 64 13.87 4.53 4.84
CA ASN A 64 13.23 5.40 3.87
C ASN A 64 11.71 5.15 3.84
N ASP A 65 10.93 6.16 3.46
CA ASP A 65 9.46 6.04 3.36
C ASP A 65 9.05 4.92 2.38
N PRO A 66 8.42 3.83 2.84
CA PRO A 66 8.06 2.69 2.01
C PRO A 66 6.71 2.87 1.29
N THR A 67 6.04 4.01 1.44
CA THR A 67 4.68 4.24 0.91
C THR A 67 4.61 4.01 -0.61
N GLU A 68 5.62 4.44 -1.35
CA GLU A 68 5.64 4.32 -2.81
C GLU A 68 5.92 2.90 -3.30
N PRO A 69 6.97 2.20 -2.84
CA PRO A 69 7.15 0.77 -3.14
C PRO A 69 5.96 -0.08 -2.72
N LEU A 70 5.33 0.23 -1.59
CA LEU A 70 4.16 -0.51 -1.09
C LEU A 70 2.94 -0.34 -2.03
N ALA A 71 2.65 0.89 -2.44
CA ALA A 71 1.56 1.16 -3.38
C ALA A 71 1.80 0.49 -4.74
N HIS A 72 3.03 0.53 -5.26
CA HIS A 72 3.39 -0.14 -6.51
C HIS A 72 3.27 -1.67 -6.40
N GLY A 73 3.74 -2.25 -5.29
CA GLY A 73 3.59 -3.67 -4.99
C GLY A 73 2.12 -4.09 -4.89
N ALA A 74 1.28 -3.30 -4.21
CA ALA A 74 -0.14 -3.55 -4.10
C ALA A 74 -0.85 -3.51 -5.46
N MET A 75 -0.53 -2.53 -6.32
CA MET A 75 -1.07 -2.44 -7.68
C MET A 75 -0.67 -3.65 -8.53
N ILE A 76 0.57 -4.15 -8.42
CA ILE A 76 1.01 -5.36 -9.13
C ILE A 76 0.25 -6.59 -8.62
N LEU A 77 0.11 -6.74 -7.30
CA LEU A 77 -0.59 -7.88 -6.71
C LEU A 77 -2.07 -7.89 -7.11
N PHE A 78 -2.72 -6.72 -7.08
CA PHE A 78 -4.11 -6.58 -7.48
C PHE A 78 -4.29 -6.84 -8.98
N SER A 79 -3.37 -6.36 -9.82
CA SER A 79 -3.34 -6.72 -11.24
C SER A 79 -3.19 -8.23 -11.45
N GLY A 80 -2.29 -8.89 -10.71
CA GLY A 80 -2.15 -10.34 -10.74
C GLY A 80 -3.43 -11.07 -10.33
N ALA A 81 -4.12 -10.60 -9.31
CA ALA A 81 -5.42 -11.16 -8.91
C ALA A 81 -6.48 -11.03 -10.01
N LEU A 82 -6.52 -9.92 -10.74
CA LEU A 82 -7.42 -9.74 -11.90
C LEU A 82 -7.06 -10.67 -13.07
N LEU A 83 -5.76 -10.84 -13.34
CA LEU A 83 -5.26 -11.70 -14.42
C LEU A 83 -5.38 -13.21 -14.10
N LEU A 84 -5.58 -13.58 -12.83
CA LEU A 84 -5.88 -14.96 -12.42
C LEU A 84 -7.29 -15.41 -12.81
N THR A 85 -8.20 -14.48 -13.05
CA THR A 85 -9.51 -14.72 -13.66
C THR A 85 -9.44 -14.30 -15.12
N PRO A 86 -8.73 -15.06 -15.98
CA PRO A 86 -8.39 -14.59 -17.32
C PRO A 86 -9.66 -14.39 -18.15
N GLY A 87 -9.79 -13.16 -18.66
CA GLY A 87 -10.98 -12.62 -19.32
C GLY A 87 -10.62 -11.33 -20.05
N PHE A 88 -11.35 -10.96 -21.09
CA PHE A 88 -10.98 -9.81 -21.93
C PHE A 88 -10.98 -8.48 -21.17
N PHE A 89 -11.94 -8.27 -20.27
CA PHE A 89 -12.07 -7.00 -19.56
C PHE A 89 -11.15 -6.95 -18.32
N THR A 90 -11.10 -8.02 -17.53
CA THR A 90 -10.19 -8.18 -16.40
C THR A 90 -8.74 -8.15 -16.85
N ASP A 91 -8.39 -8.76 -17.98
CA ASP A 91 -7.03 -8.72 -18.53
C ASP A 91 -6.67 -7.31 -18.99
N ALA A 92 -7.58 -6.59 -19.66
CA ALA A 92 -7.33 -5.21 -20.07
C ALA A 92 -7.03 -4.31 -18.85
N ILE A 93 -7.81 -4.42 -17.78
CA ILE A 93 -7.59 -3.66 -16.54
C ILE A 93 -6.29 -4.12 -15.86
N GLY A 94 -6.07 -5.42 -15.76
CA GLY A 94 -4.88 -6.02 -15.16
C GLY A 94 -3.61 -5.53 -15.84
N PHE A 95 -3.54 -5.64 -17.17
CA PHE A 95 -2.39 -5.14 -17.94
C PHE A 95 -2.22 -3.62 -17.82
N LEU A 96 -3.31 -2.84 -17.86
CA LEU A 96 -3.24 -1.40 -17.68
C LEU A 96 -2.63 -1.02 -16.33
N LEU A 97 -2.96 -1.75 -15.26
CA LEU A 97 -2.36 -1.58 -13.94
C LEU A 97 -0.88 -2.00 -13.85
N LEU A 98 -0.39 -2.86 -14.76
CA LEU A 98 1.05 -3.19 -14.81
C LEU A 98 1.87 -2.10 -15.51
N VAL A 99 1.25 -1.29 -16.36
CA VAL A 99 1.94 -0.20 -17.07
C VAL A 99 2.45 0.83 -16.05
N PRO A 100 3.77 1.05 -15.93
CA PRO A 100 4.33 1.95 -14.92
C PRO A 100 3.82 3.39 -15.05
N GLY A 101 3.59 3.86 -16.29
CA GLY A 101 3.04 5.18 -16.55
C GLY A 101 1.61 5.37 -16.02
N PHE A 102 0.79 4.31 -16.08
CA PHE A 102 -0.57 4.34 -15.56
C PHE A 102 -0.56 4.30 -14.02
N ARG A 103 0.28 3.43 -13.42
CA ARG A 103 0.45 3.36 -11.95
C ARG A 103 0.78 4.71 -11.32
N ARG A 104 1.75 5.43 -11.89
CA ARG A 104 2.12 6.77 -11.42
C ARG A 104 0.96 7.77 -11.48
N ARG A 105 0.14 7.73 -12.53
CA ARG A 105 -1.03 8.61 -12.67
C ARG A 105 -2.12 8.27 -11.65
N VAL A 106 -2.42 6.99 -11.49
CA VAL A 106 -3.38 6.52 -10.48
C VAL A 106 -2.93 6.98 -9.09
N MET A 107 -1.65 6.79 -8.76
CA MET A 107 -1.10 7.21 -7.47
C MET A 107 -1.15 8.73 -7.28
N ALA A 108 -0.82 9.52 -8.30
CA ALA A 108 -0.92 10.99 -8.25
C ALA A 108 -2.36 11.44 -7.99
N GLN A 109 -3.34 10.80 -8.63
CA GLN A 109 -4.75 11.13 -8.46
C GLN A 109 -5.29 10.72 -7.09
N VAL A 110 -4.85 9.57 -6.57
CA VAL A 110 -5.17 9.14 -5.20
C VAL A 110 -4.56 10.10 -4.18
N ARG A 111 -3.28 10.47 -4.34
CA ARG A 111 -2.59 11.46 -3.49
C ARG A 111 -3.34 12.80 -3.49
N ALA A 112 -3.74 13.31 -4.65
CA ALA A 112 -4.48 14.56 -4.79
C ALA A 112 -5.86 14.53 -4.11
N ARG A 113 -6.56 13.38 -4.14
CA ARG A 113 -7.85 13.20 -3.44
C ARG A 113 -7.67 13.07 -1.94
N MET A 114 -6.59 12.43 -1.49
CA MET A 114 -6.25 12.33 -0.07
C MET A 114 -5.87 13.68 0.53
N SER A 115 -5.10 14.53 -0.17
CA SER A 115 -4.81 15.89 0.29
C SER A 115 -6.04 16.80 0.27
N ALA A 116 -6.99 16.58 -0.63
CA ALA A 116 -8.27 17.28 -0.63
C ALA A 116 -9.13 16.96 0.62
N HIS A 117 -9.05 15.74 1.16
CA HIS A 117 -9.74 15.34 2.40
C HIS A 117 -8.88 15.47 3.68
N ALA A 118 -7.55 15.58 3.56
CA ALA A 118 -6.64 15.89 4.66
C ALA A 118 -6.70 17.37 5.10
N SER A 119 -7.48 18.19 4.39
CA SER A 119 -7.82 19.56 4.76
C SER A 119 -8.65 19.66 6.06
N PHE A 120 -9.13 18.53 6.62
CA PHE A 120 -9.93 18.57 7.86
C PHE A 120 -9.17 18.27 9.17
N THR A 121 -7.86 17.96 9.15
CA THR A 121 -7.15 17.57 10.41
C THR A 121 -5.87 18.34 10.72
N TYR A 122 -5.42 19.30 9.89
CA TYR A 122 -4.18 20.04 10.18
C TYR A 122 -4.31 21.57 10.20
N GLY A 123 -5.51 22.10 10.42
CA GLY A 123 -5.74 23.55 10.33
C GLY A 123 -6.81 24.12 11.23
N GLN A 124 -7.19 23.52 12.37
CA GLN A 124 -8.16 24.17 13.26
C GLN A 124 -8.20 23.63 14.69
N ARG A 125 -7.08 23.72 15.43
CA ARG A 125 -7.12 23.77 16.91
C ARG A 125 -5.89 24.47 17.45
N GLY A 126 -6.00 25.78 17.48
CA GLY A 126 -5.02 26.69 18.06
C GLY A 126 -5.55 28.12 18.03
N ALA A 127 -6.85 28.28 18.25
CA ALA A 127 -7.42 29.57 18.62
C ALA A 127 -7.37 29.61 20.14
N ASP A 128 -6.23 29.99 20.70
CA ASP A 128 -6.08 30.31 22.12
C ASP A 128 -6.88 31.59 22.42
N PRO A 129 -7.92 31.56 23.27
CA PRO A 129 -8.69 32.77 23.60
C PRO A 129 -7.95 33.77 24.51
N PHE A 130 -6.70 33.47 24.93
CA PHE A 130 -6.01 34.18 26.01
C PHE A 130 -4.63 34.76 25.63
N ALA A 131 -4.34 34.96 24.35
CA ALA A 131 -3.11 35.63 23.91
C ALA A 131 -3.34 37.12 23.60
N GLN A 132 -3.61 37.93 24.62
CA GLN A 132 -3.39 39.38 24.56
C GLN A 132 -2.15 39.74 25.38
N GLY A 133 -1.01 39.83 24.69
CA GLY A 133 0.23 40.39 25.22
C GLY A 133 0.93 41.15 24.08
N PRO A 134 1.24 42.45 24.21
CA PRO A 134 1.81 43.22 23.12
C PRO A 134 3.33 43.04 23.04
N GLY A 135 3.80 42.53 21.89
CA GLY A 135 5.17 42.71 21.42
C GLY A 135 6.02 41.45 21.33
N GLY A 136 6.29 40.99 20.10
CA GLY A 136 7.41 40.08 19.80
C GLY A 136 7.17 39.20 18.56
N PRO A 137 7.98 39.31 17.48
CA PRO A 137 7.86 38.42 16.33
C PRO A 137 8.46 37.04 16.65
N ARG A 138 7.63 35.99 16.64
CA ARG A 138 8.05 34.59 16.88
C ARG A 138 8.52 33.92 15.58
N ARG A 139 9.76 33.40 15.58
CA ARG A 139 10.30 32.50 14.54
C ARG A 139 9.76 31.07 14.72
N PRO A 140 9.54 30.27 13.66
CA PRO A 140 8.79 29.02 13.74
C PRO A 140 9.67 27.75 13.77
N SER A 141 10.74 27.69 14.57
CA SER A 141 11.71 26.58 14.47
C SER A 141 12.16 25.93 15.78
N ASP A 142 11.41 26.03 16.87
CA ASP A 142 11.82 25.34 18.11
C ASP A 142 10.63 24.68 18.81
N ARG A 143 10.19 23.54 18.25
CA ARG A 143 9.21 22.69 18.90
C ARG A 143 9.95 21.55 19.59
N VAL A 144 10.50 21.85 20.77
CA VAL A 144 11.04 20.84 21.68
C VAL A 144 9.86 20.01 22.21
N ILE A 145 9.98 18.69 22.09
CA ILE A 145 9.01 17.73 22.63
C ILE A 145 9.67 17.11 23.86
N ASP A 146 9.25 17.53 25.04
CA ASP A 146 9.68 16.89 26.30
C ASP A 146 8.93 15.56 26.47
N ALA A 147 9.69 14.51 26.79
CA ALA A 147 9.17 13.18 27.05
C ALA A 147 9.57 12.76 28.47
N ASP A 148 8.59 12.40 29.28
CA ASP A 148 8.82 11.82 30.60
C ASP A 148 9.22 10.33 30.44
N TYR A 149 10.19 9.88 31.23
CA TYR A 149 10.57 8.46 31.32
C TYR A 149 10.45 7.97 32.76
N GLU A 150 10.06 6.71 32.92
CA GLU A 150 10.05 6.00 34.20
C GLU A 150 11.07 4.87 34.13
N GLU A 151 12.06 4.88 35.03
CA GLU A 151 13.12 3.88 35.07
C GLU A 151 12.60 2.61 35.75
N VAL A 152 12.29 1.59 34.95
CA VAL A 152 11.83 0.29 35.47
C VAL A 152 13.02 -0.45 36.10
N THR A 153 13.15 -0.34 37.42
CA THR A 153 14.18 -1.07 38.17
C THR A 153 13.80 -2.57 38.24
N PRO A 154 14.64 -3.51 37.76
CA PRO A 154 14.36 -4.93 37.90
C PRO A 154 14.35 -5.33 39.38
N PRO A 155 13.45 -6.25 39.81
CA PRO A 155 13.31 -6.63 41.21
C PRO A 155 14.62 -7.19 41.76
N ARG A 156 15.07 -6.61 42.88
CA ARG A 156 16.28 -6.99 43.61
C ARG A 156 16.17 -8.47 44.05
N LYS A 157 17.04 -9.34 43.52
CA LYS A 157 17.17 -10.73 43.99
C LYS A 157 17.50 -10.73 45.50
N PRO A 158 16.81 -11.53 46.34
CA PRO A 158 17.19 -11.70 47.74
C PRO A 158 18.63 -12.20 47.86
N SER A 159 19.40 -11.62 48.76
CA SER A 159 20.80 -12.01 49.02
C SER A 159 20.87 -13.46 49.46
N GLU A 160 21.48 -14.32 48.65
CA GLU A 160 21.95 -15.64 49.08
C GLU A 160 22.99 -15.44 50.21
N GLY A 161 22.80 -16.17 51.31
CA GLY A 161 23.62 -16.07 52.52
C GLY A 161 25.09 -16.46 52.31
N PRO A 162 25.94 -16.27 53.34
CA PRO A 162 27.39 -16.40 53.20
C PRO A 162 27.78 -17.82 52.78
N SER A 163 28.61 -17.92 51.75
CA SER A 163 29.11 -19.18 51.20
C SER A 163 29.95 -19.93 52.24
N GLY A 164 29.67 -21.22 52.43
CA GLY A 164 30.27 -22.09 53.46
C GLY A 164 31.75 -22.47 53.27
N TRP A 165 32.56 -21.60 52.64
CA TRP A 165 33.96 -21.87 52.31
C TRP A 165 34.97 -21.56 53.45
N THR A 166 34.49 -21.22 54.66
CA THR A 166 35.34 -20.83 55.80
C THR A 166 34.97 -21.53 57.12
N ARG A 167 34.70 -22.84 57.09
CA ARG A 167 34.72 -23.67 58.31
C ARG A 167 35.88 -24.65 58.25
N HIS A 168 36.93 -24.33 59.01
CA HIS A 168 38.01 -25.24 59.42
C HIS A 168 37.51 -26.22 60.48
#